data_AF-A0A2P5E1T4-F1
#
_entry.id   AF-A0A2P5E1T4-F1
#
_cell.length_a   1.000
_cell.length_b   1.000
_cell.length_c   1.000
_cell.angle_alpha   90.00
_cell.angle_beta   90.00
_cell.angle_gamma   90.00
#
_symmetry.space_group_name_H-M   'P 1'
#
loop_
_entity.id
_entity.type
_entity.pdbx_description
1 polymer ?
#
loop_
_entity_poly.entity_id
_entity_poly.type
_entity_poly.pdbx_seq_one_letter_code
_entity_poly.pdbx_strand_id
1 'polypeptide(L)'
;MASLIAELMWLTYLLKDIHVTPCHPPLLLCDNISAFRMPANPVFHARTKLFELDYHFVREKVSIGLIRPRFLPPNHQLADVFTKPLAKDSFCSFLFKLGVHPIPLASLRGPDKAHDAQDAQVHTIRSSSPCM
;
A
#
# COMPACT_ATOMS: atom_id res chain seq x y z
N MET A 1 -11.81 -9.57 -6.46
CA MET A 1 -12.68 -8.46 -6.01
C MET A 1 -13.87 -8.96 -5.21
N ALA A 2 -14.66 -9.90 -5.73
CA ALA A 2 -15.83 -10.41 -5.00
C ALA A 2 -15.48 -11.03 -3.63
N SER A 3 -14.41 -11.83 -3.51
CA SER A 3 -14.02 -12.40 -2.20
C SER A 3 -13.61 -11.30 -1.20
N LEU A 4 -12.80 -10.32 -1.60
CA LEU A 4 -12.46 -9.16 -0.76
C LEU A 4 -13.73 -8.45 -0.27
N ILE A 5 -14.69 -8.20 -1.17
CA ILE A 5 -15.96 -7.59 -0.80
C ILE A 5 -16.77 -8.49 0.15
N ALA A 6 -16.77 -9.80 -0.06
CA ALA A 6 -17.44 -10.74 0.83
C ALA A 6 -16.81 -10.75 2.24
N GLU A 7 -15.48 -10.76 2.34
CA GLU A 7 -14.74 -10.65 3.60
C GLU A 7 -14.98 -9.32 4.30
N LEU A 8 -14.98 -8.21 3.54
CA LEU A 8 -15.29 -6.89 4.06
C LEU A 8 -16.72 -6.83 4.59
N MET A 9 -17.68 -7.41 3.85
CA MET A 9 -19.06 -7.51 4.30
C MET A 9 -19.16 -8.34 5.58
N TRP A 10 -18.50 -9.50 5.62
CA TRP A 10 -18.44 -10.34 6.81
C TRP A 10 -17.88 -9.58 8.01
N LEU A 11 -16.79 -8.83 7.85
CA LEU A 11 -16.25 -7.96 8.90
C LEU A 11 -17.25 -6.89 9.34
N THR A 12 -17.96 -6.24 8.42
CA THR A 12 -18.98 -5.25 8.79
C THR A 12 -20.16 -5.86 9.55
N TYR A 13 -20.54 -7.10 9.22
CA TYR A 13 -21.58 -7.81 9.96
C TYR A 13 -21.09 -8.22 11.34
N LEU A 14 -19.88 -8.77 11.44
CA LEU A 14 -19.25 -9.11 12.71
C LEU A 14 -19.14 -7.89 13.64
N LEU A 15 -18.73 -6.74 13.11
CA LEU A 15 -18.66 -5.49 13.85
C LEU A 15 -20.04 -5.05 14.37
N LYS A 16 -21.09 -5.20 13.56
CA LYS A 16 -22.48 -4.93 13.99
C LYS A 16 -22.93 -5.85 15.11
N ASP A 17 -22.57 -7.13 15.06
CA ASP A 17 -22.94 -8.13 16.08
C ASP A 17 -22.30 -7.82 17.43
N ILE A 18 -21.08 -7.25 17.45
CA ILE A 18 -20.43 -6.77 18.67
C ILE A 18 -20.81 -5.32 19.04
N HIS A 19 -21.87 -4.79 18.45
CA HIS A 19 -22.38 -3.43 18.67
C HIS A 19 -21.43 -2.29 18.28
N VAL A 20 -20.44 -2.56 17.42
CA VAL A 20 -19.57 -1.54 16.81
C VAL A 20 -20.10 -1.21 15.42
N THR A 21 -20.94 -0.19 15.31
CA THR A 21 -21.47 0.24 14.01
C THR A 21 -20.53 1.23 13.33
N PRO A 22 -19.98 0.91 12.15
CA PRO A 22 -19.17 1.87 11.41
C PRO A 22 -20.06 3.04 10.95
N CYS A 23 -19.63 4.28 11.24
CA CYS A 23 -20.36 5.49 10.88
C CYS A 23 -20.45 5.72 9.36
N HIS A 24 -19.53 5.11 8.60
CA HIS A 24 -19.42 5.26 7.16
C HIS A 24 -19.26 3.89 6.50
N PRO A 25 -19.75 3.70 5.27
CA PRO A 25 -19.47 2.50 4.51
C PRO A 25 -17.95 2.35 4.30
N PRO A 26 -17.41 1.12 4.40
CA PRO A 26 -15.99 0.90 4.24
C PRO A 26 -15.49 1.35 2.86
N LEU A 27 -14.32 1.98 2.87
CA LEU A 27 -13.65 2.47 1.67
C LEU A 27 -12.82 1.35 1.04
N LEU A 28 -13.11 1.02 -0.21
CA LEU A 28 -12.38 0.03 -0.98
C LEU A 28 -11.39 0.72 -1.92
N LEU A 29 -10.10 0.67 -1.59
CA LEU A 29 -9.02 1.28 -2.39
C LEU A 29 -8.44 0.29 -3.38
N CYS A 30 -8.59 0.54 -4.68
CA CYS A 30 -8.13 -0.37 -5.74
C CYS A 30 -7.64 0.36 -7.00
N ASP A 31 -6.76 -0.28 -7.77
CA ASP A 31 -6.29 0.19 -9.08
C ASP A 31 -7.35 0.08 -10.18
N ASN A 32 -8.12 -1.00 -10.19
CA ASN A 32 -9.09 -1.27 -11.25
C ASN A 32 -10.51 -0.90 -10.82
N ILE A 33 -10.83 0.40 -10.87
CA ILE A 33 -12.21 0.86 -10.66
C ILE A 33 -13.13 0.51 -11.84
N SER A 34 -12.57 0.28 -13.04
CA SER A 34 -13.36 -0.14 -14.20
C SER A 34 -14.20 -1.38 -13.90
N ALA A 35 -13.72 -2.28 -13.03
CA ALA A 35 -14.48 -3.44 -12.56
C ALA A 35 -15.83 -3.08 -11.89
N PHE A 36 -16.01 -1.87 -11.36
CA PHE A 36 -17.31 -1.42 -10.81
C PHE A 36 -18.22 -0.78 -11.89
N ARG A 37 -17.63 -0.25 -12.96
CA ARG A 37 -18.33 0.50 -14.02
C ARG A 37 -18.57 -0.30 -15.30
N MET A 38 -17.95 -1.47 -15.43
CA MET A 38 -18.00 -2.27 -16.65
C MET A 38 -19.42 -2.82 -16.90
N PRO A 39 -20.06 -2.57 -18.04
CA PRO A 39 -21.33 -3.22 -18.34
C PRO A 39 -21.17 -4.75 -18.40
N ALA A 40 -22.13 -5.51 -17.87
CA ALA A 40 -22.15 -6.96 -18.07
C ALA A 40 -22.23 -7.22 -19.58
N ASN A 41 -21.27 -7.98 -20.13
CA ASN A 41 -21.25 -8.32 -21.54
C ASN A 41 -21.92 -9.69 -21.73
N PRO A 42 -23.16 -9.75 -22.25
CA PRO A 42 -23.91 -11.00 -22.36
C PRO A 42 -23.38 -11.96 -23.44
N VAL A 43 -22.36 -11.57 -24.22
CA VAL A 43 -21.95 -12.28 -25.45
C VAL A 43 -20.89 -13.38 -25.22
N PHE A 44 -20.30 -13.51 -24.03
CA PHE A 44 -19.29 -14.55 -23.76
C PHE A 44 -19.82 -15.65 -22.85
N HIS A 45 -20.12 -16.82 -23.41
CA HIS A 45 -20.64 -17.97 -22.65
C HIS A 45 -19.54 -18.88 -22.04
N ALA A 46 -19.88 -19.44 -20.88
CA ALA A 46 -19.17 -20.41 -20.04
C ALA A 46 -17.95 -19.95 -19.21
N ARG A 47 -16.90 -19.32 -19.79
CA ARG A 47 -15.72 -18.86 -19.01
C ARG A 47 -15.99 -17.60 -18.18
N THR A 48 -17.03 -16.86 -18.52
CA THR A 48 -17.42 -15.57 -17.93
C THR A 48 -18.39 -15.71 -16.77
N LYS A 49 -19.01 -16.89 -16.56
CA LYS A 49 -20.07 -17.04 -15.55
C LYS A 49 -19.62 -16.69 -14.13
N LEU A 50 -18.39 -17.06 -13.77
CA LEU A 50 -17.81 -16.70 -12.46
C LEU A 50 -17.54 -15.19 -12.36
N PHE A 51 -17.03 -14.60 -13.45
CA PHE A 51 -16.79 -13.16 -13.54
C PHE A 51 -18.10 -12.35 -13.55
N GLU A 52 -19.15 -12.84 -14.21
CA GLU A 52 -20.48 -12.23 -14.25
C GLU A 52 -21.14 -12.25 -12.87
N LEU A 53 -21.10 -13.38 -12.18
CA LEU A 53 -21.64 -13.48 -10.81
C LEU A 53 -20.87 -12.56 -9.86
N ASP A 54 -19.54 -12.58 -9.91
CA ASP A 54 -18.68 -11.68 -9.13
C ASP A 54 -18.99 -10.22 -9.43
N TYR A 55 -19.18 -9.89 -10.72
CA TYR A 55 -19.50 -8.55 -11.19
C TYR A 55 -20.84 -8.06 -10.65
N HIS A 56 -21.90 -8.87 -10.82
CA HIS A 56 -23.24 -8.53 -10.36
C HIS A 56 -23.26 -8.34 -8.84
N PHE A 57 -22.59 -9.24 -8.10
CA PHE A 57 -22.44 -9.13 -6.66
C PHE A 57 -21.74 -7.82 -6.26
N VAL A 58 -20.57 -7.54 -6.84
CA VAL A 58 -19.78 -6.34 -6.56
C VAL A 58 -20.58 -5.07 -6.88
N ARG A 59 -21.22 -5.00 -8.05
CA ARG A 59 -22.03 -3.85 -8.48
C ARG A 59 -23.20 -3.62 -7.53
N GLU A 60 -23.92 -4.67 -7.15
CA GLU A 60 -25.05 -4.57 -6.24
C GLU A 60 -24.62 -3.95 -4.90
N LYS A 61 -23.53 -4.44 -4.29
CA LYS A 61 -23.05 -3.90 -3.00
C LYS A 61 -22.63 -2.44 -3.08
N VAL A 62 -22.04 -2.02 -4.20
CA VAL A 62 -21.72 -0.61 -4.42
C VAL A 62 -22.98 0.23 -4.68
N SER A 63 -23.95 -0.29 -5.43
CA SER A 63 -25.20 0.41 -5.73
C SER A 63 -26.08 0.64 -4.49
N ILE A 64 -26.08 -0.29 -3.54
CA ILE A 64 -26.77 -0.15 -2.25
C ILE A 64 -25.98 0.80 -1.31
N GLY A 65 -24.76 1.18 -1.67
CA GLY A 65 -23.91 2.06 -0.87
C GLY A 65 -23.24 1.36 0.31
N LEU A 66 -23.20 0.02 0.33
CA LEU A 66 -22.52 -0.75 1.38
C LEU A 66 -21.00 -0.61 1.31
N ILE A 67 -20.46 -0.30 0.13
CA ILE A 67 -19.02 -0.14 -0.10
C ILE A 67 -18.79 1.07 -0.99
N ARG A 68 -17.74 1.84 -0.66
CA ARG A 68 -17.31 2.99 -1.47
C ARG A 68 -15.98 2.67 -2.17
N PRO A 69 -15.98 2.35 -3.47
CA PRO A 69 -14.73 2.18 -4.20
C PRO A 69 -14.04 3.54 -4.46
N ARG A 70 -12.71 3.58 -4.33
CA ARG A 70 -11.87 4.73 -4.66
C ARG A 70 -10.57 4.30 -5.34
N PHE A 71 -10.20 5.03 -6.38
CA PHE A 71 -9.04 4.68 -7.20
C PHE A 71 -7.79 4.93 -6.38
N LEU A 72 -6.91 3.94 -6.37
CA LEU A 72 -5.60 4.02 -5.75
C LEU A 72 -4.55 4.07 -6.86
N PRO A 73 -3.75 5.16 -6.93
CA PRO A 73 -2.64 5.21 -7.87
C PRO A 73 -1.64 4.07 -7.62
N PRO A 74 -0.99 3.53 -8.66
CA PRO A 74 -0.05 2.41 -8.53
C PRO A 74 1.01 2.65 -7.45
N ASN A 75 1.53 3.87 -7.34
CA ASN A 75 2.56 4.26 -6.35
C ASN A 75 2.09 4.17 -4.88
N HIS A 76 0.81 3.92 -4.63
CA HIS A 76 0.23 3.79 -3.29
C HIS A 76 -0.34 2.39 -3.02
N GLN A 77 -0.32 1.48 -4.00
CA GLN A 77 -0.84 0.13 -3.86
C GLN A 77 0.21 -0.80 -3.23
N LEU A 78 0.28 -0.78 -1.89
CA LEU A 78 1.22 -1.61 -1.13
C LEU A 78 1.10 -3.12 -1.43
N ALA A 79 -0.09 -3.58 -1.82
CA ALA A 79 -0.31 -4.97 -2.22
C ALA A 79 0.54 -5.42 -3.43
N ASP A 80 1.01 -4.47 -4.25
CA ASP A 80 1.85 -4.77 -5.40
C ASP A 80 3.20 -5.37 -5.00
N VAL A 81 3.70 -5.06 -3.79
CA VAL A 81 4.91 -5.69 -3.22
C VAL A 81 4.78 -7.21 -3.13
N PHE A 82 3.57 -7.71 -2.84
CA PHE A 82 3.31 -9.13 -2.63
C PHE A 82 2.88 -9.88 -3.90
N THR A 83 2.52 -9.15 -4.95
CA THR A 83 1.82 -9.73 -6.11
C THR A 83 2.52 -9.46 -7.45
N LYS A 84 3.41 -8.48 -7.52
CA LYS A 84 4.07 -8.06 -8.77
C LYS A 84 5.59 -8.01 -8.61
N PRO A 85 6.36 -8.36 -9.66
CA PRO A 85 7.78 -8.03 -9.71
C PRO A 85 7.94 -6.52 -9.93
N LEU A 86 8.42 -5.81 -8.92
CA LEU A 86 8.59 -4.35 -8.95
C LEU A 86 10.03 -3.94 -9.27
N ALA A 87 10.19 -2.81 -9.94
CA ALA A 87 11.49 -2.17 -10.10
C ALA A 87 12.07 -1.79 -8.73
N LYS A 88 13.41 -1.82 -8.61
CA LYS A 88 14.13 -1.63 -7.34
C LYS A 88 13.67 -0.38 -6.58
N ASP A 89 13.55 0.76 -7.27
CA ASP A 89 13.19 2.03 -6.63
C ASP A 89 11.76 2.01 -6.07
N SER A 90 10.80 1.50 -6.84
CA SER A 90 9.41 1.33 -6.39
C SER A 90 9.32 0.36 -5.22
N PHE A 91 10.05 -0.76 -5.29
CA PHE A 91 10.11 -1.75 -4.22
C PHE A 91 10.69 -1.14 -2.93
N CYS A 92 11.81 -0.43 -3.00
CA CYS A 92 12.41 0.28 -1.87
C CYS A 92 11.44 1.33 -1.27
N SER A 93 10.73 2.08 -2.10
CA SER A 93 9.72 3.04 -1.65
C SER A 93 8.59 2.36 -0.87
N PHE A 94 8.10 1.22 -1.37
CA PHE A 94 7.06 0.47 -0.65
C PHE A 94 7.57 -0.21 0.62
N LEU A 95 8.80 -0.73 0.64
CA LEU A 95 9.41 -1.26 1.85
C LEU A 95 9.54 -0.18 2.93
N PHE A 96 9.95 1.01 2.56
CA PHE A 96 9.98 2.15 3.47
C PHE A 96 8.58 2.48 4.02
N LYS A 97 7.54 2.45 3.17
CA LYS A 97 6.14 2.62 3.61
C LYS A 97 5.64 1.50 4.52
N LEU A 98 6.17 0.29 4.37
CA LEU A 98 5.90 -0.87 5.25
C LEU A 98 6.69 -0.80 6.58
N GLY A 99 7.56 0.21 6.76
CA GLY A 99 8.46 0.31 7.92
C GLY A 99 9.65 -0.64 7.87
N VAL A 100 9.89 -1.27 6.72
CA VAL A 100 11.08 -2.10 6.47
C VAL A 100 12.24 -1.17 6.12
N HIS A 101 12.95 -0.73 7.15
CA HIS A 101 14.16 0.04 6.96
C HIS A 101 15.33 -0.89 6.61
N PRO A 102 16.22 -0.49 5.69
CA PRO A 102 17.47 -1.20 5.52
C PRO A 102 18.18 -1.20 6.87
N ILE A 103 18.37 -2.38 7.42
CA ILE A 103 19.21 -2.57 8.59
C ILE A 103 20.57 -2.02 8.18
N PRO A 104 21.14 -1.02 8.89
CA PRO A 104 22.54 -0.71 8.69
C PRO A 104 23.23 -2.02 8.96
N LEU A 105 23.86 -2.61 7.95
CA LEU A 105 24.81 -3.68 8.17
C LEU A 105 25.92 -3.03 9.01
N ALA A 106 25.71 -2.92 10.32
CA ALA A 106 26.76 -2.91 11.29
C ALA A 106 27.46 -4.22 10.99
N SER A 107 28.52 -4.07 10.19
CA SER A 107 29.41 -5.13 9.83
C SER A 107 29.63 -5.97 11.09
N LEU A 108 29.14 -7.21 11.09
CA LEU A 108 29.48 -8.18 12.14
C LEU A 108 30.97 -8.53 12.08
N ARG A 109 31.67 -8.05 11.05
CA ARG A 109 33.12 -7.86 11.07
C ARG A 109 33.37 -6.61 11.92
N GLY A 110 33.81 -6.83 13.15
CA GLY A 110 34.17 -5.75 14.08
C GLY A 110 35.09 -4.72 13.43
N PRO A 111 35.22 -3.52 14.04
CA PRO A 111 36.07 -2.47 13.49
C PRO A 111 37.48 -3.02 13.32
N ASP A 112 37.93 -3.15 12.08
CA ASP A 112 39.34 -3.38 11.79
C ASP A 112 40.09 -2.17 12.36
N LYS A 113 40.80 -2.39 13.47
CA LYS A 113 41.68 -1.38 14.05
C LYS A 113 42.79 -1.09 13.05
N ALA A 114 42.58 -0.12 12.18
CA ALA A 114 43.66 0.56 11.51
C ALA A 114 44.39 1.39 12.57
N HIS A 115 45.50 0.85 13.06
CA HIS A 115 46.45 1.57 13.89
C HIS A 115 47.08 2.71 13.07
N ASP A 116 46.99 3.90 13.66
CA ASP A 116 47.92 5.04 13.63
C ASP A 116 48.10 5.88 12.37
N ALA A 117 47.49 7.07 12.41
CA ALA A 117 48.23 8.33 12.36
C ALA A 117 47.38 9.45 12.99
N GLN A 118 47.68 9.82 14.24
CA GLN A 118 47.32 11.11 14.81
C GLN A 118 48.34 12.16 14.34
N ASP A 119 47.85 13.34 13.97
CA ASP A 119 48.22 14.63 14.56
C ASP A 119 47.57 15.74 13.71
N ALA A 120 46.46 16.31 14.13
CA ALA A 120 46.36 17.41 15.09
C ALA A 120 46.90 18.75 14.55
N GLN A 121 46.03 19.55 13.94
CA GLN A 121 46.10 21.00 14.11
C GLN A 121 44.70 21.62 14.13
N VAL A 122 44.24 21.92 15.34
CA VAL A 122 43.15 22.87 15.62
C VAL A 122 43.82 24.10 16.24
N HIS A 123 43.79 25.23 15.52
CA HIS A 123 43.92 26.58 16.06
C HIS A 123 42.80 27.40 15.41
N THR A 124 41.67 27.62 16.08
CA THR A 124 41.38 28.69 17.07
C THR A 124 41.15 30.08 16.43
N ILE A 125 39.86 30.44 16.28
CA ILE A 125 39.18 31.73 16.55
C ILE A 125 39.56 32.98 15.71
N ARG A 126 38.61 33.56 14.92
CA ARG A 126 37.73 34.73 15.24
C ARG A 126 37.17 35.42 13.96
N SER A 127 35.88 35.83 14.03
CA SER A 127 35.21 37.04 13.43
C SER A 127 35.56 37.48 11.99
N SER A 128 34.65 37.83 11.08
CA SER A 128 33.41 38.61 11.21
C SER A 128 32.65 38.61 9.86
N SER A 129 31.32 38.73 9.92
CA SER A 129 30.42 39.14 8.82
C SER A 129 30.77 40.58 8.31
N PRO A 130 30.21 41.12 7.20
CA PRO A 130 28.75 41.28 7.00
C PRO A 130 28.22 41.11 5.56
N CYS A 131 26.88 41.11 5.50
CA CYS A 131 26.00 41.13 4.35
C CYS A 131 26.33 42.15 3.25
N MET A 132 25.95 41.79 2.02
CA MET A 132 25.02 42.54 1.17
C MET A 132 24.08 41.56 0.49
#